data_AF-A0A8X7C9J0-F1
#
_entry.id   AF-A0A8X7C9J0-F1
#
_cell.length_a   1.000
_cell.length_b   1.000
_cell.length_c   1.000
_cell.angle_alpha   90.00
_cell.angle_beta   90.00
_cell.angle_gamma   90.00
#
_symmetry.space_group_name_H-M   'P 1'
#
loop_
_entity.id
_entity.type
_entity.pdbx_description
1 polymer ?
#
loop_
_entity_poly.entity_id
_entity_poly.type
_entity_poly.pdbx_seq_one_letter_code
_entity_poly.pdbx_strand_id
1 'polypeptide(L)'
;MKMWKFFTENTKRYIDVVDKLVYSYNNTWHRSIQMTPASVTETNQSQVWENLYGKQNNKKVNKPNYRLNDTVRISKEKLLLKKDTSRIGPEKYSPFIKLLEGIQLFIN
;
A
#
# COMPACT_ATOMS: atom_id res chain seq x y z
N MET A 1 18.09 4.79 -6.01
CA MET A 1 18.59 3.70 -5.12
C MET A 1 17.41 2.84 -4.72
N LYS A 2 17.57 1.53 -4.53
CA LYS A 2 16.45 0.65 -4.16
C LYS A 2 16.32 0.57 -2.64
N MET A 3 15.18 1.02 -2.11
CA MET A 3 14.88 1.12 -0.67
C MET A 3 15.17 -0.16 0.11
N TRP A 4 14.87 -1.33 -0.46
CA TRP A 4 15.09 -2.62 0.20
C TRP A 4 16.55 -2.89 0.53
N LYS A 5 17.51 -2.33 -0.22
CA LYS A 5 18.94 -2.54 0.04
C LYS A 5 19.34 -1.96 1.39
N PHE A 6 18.89 -0.75 1.70
CA PHE A 6 19.18 -0.10 2.99
C PHE A 6 18.52 -0.80 4.16
N PHE A 7 17.29 -1.30 3.99
CA PHE A 7 16.63 -2.05 5.05
C PHE A 7 17.26 -3.42 5.32
N THR A 8 18.06 -3.94 4.38
CA THR A 8 18.83 -5.18 4.55
C THR A 8 20.28 -4.95 4.95
N GLU A 9 20.79 -3.73 4.83
CA GLU A 9 22.16 -3.39 5.22
C GLU A 9 22.25 -3.22 6.75
N ASN A 10 23.32 -3.74 7.36
CA ASN A 10 23.56 -3.65 8.82
C ASN A 10 24.03 -2.25 9.27
N THR A 11 23.66 -1.19 8.54
CA THR A 11 24.00 0.19 8.87
C THR A 11 22.87 0.82 9.67
N LYS A 12 23.21 1.47 10.79
CA LYS A 12 22.23 2.12 11.68
C LYS A 12 22.10 3.62 11.45
N ARG A 13 22.89 4.19 10.53
CA ARG A 13 22.94 5.64 10.27
C ARG A 13 22.08 5.98 9.07
N TYR A 14 20.78 6.17 9.31
CA TYR A 14 19.79 6.47 8.29
C TYR A 14 19.79 7.95 7.87
N ILE A 15 20.24 8.85 8.74
CA ILE A 15 20.10 10.30 8.53
C ILE A 15 20.74 10.80 7.24
N ASP A 16 21.87 10.20 6.82
CA ASP A 16 22.58 10.60 5.60
C ASP A 16 21.90 10.12 4.31
N VAL A 17 21.01 9.13 4.42
CA VAL A 17 20.43 8.42 3.27
C VAL A 17 18.93 8.63 3.12
N VAL A 18 18.25 9.13 4.16
CA VAL A 18 16.79 9.34 4.19
C VAL A 18 16.34 10.21 3.02
N ASP A 19 16.98 11.36 2.77
CA ASP A 19 16.57 12.26 1.68
C ASP A 19 16.68 11.59 0.31
N LYS A 20 17.78 10.87 0.10
CA LYS A 20 18.03 10.13 -1.14
C LYS A 20 17.04 8.97 -1.33
N LEU A 21 16.62 8.34 -0.22
CA LEU A 21 15.65 7.26 -0.22
C LEU A 21 14.25 7.77 -0.55
N VAL A 22 13.80 8.85 0.10
CA VAL A 22 12.52 9.49 -0.16
C VAL A 22 12.44 9.97 -1.61
N TYR A 23 13.46 10.70 -2.07
CA TYR A 23 13.52 11.17 -3.45
C TYR A 23 13.43 10.01 -4.44
N SER A 24 14.18 8.94 -4.20
CA SER A 24 14.16 7.77 -5.07
C SER A 24 12.81 7.04 -5.05
N TYR A 25 12.13 6.96 -3.90
CA TYR A 25 10.81 6.33 -3.81
C TYR A 25 9.77 7.13 -4.60
N ASN A 26 9.71 8.45 -4.37
CA ASN A 26 8.72 9.33 -4.96
C ASN A 26 8.86 9.46 -6.49
N ASN A 27 10.08 9.33 -7.04
CA ASN A 27 10.36 9.52 -8.47
C ASN A 27 10.59 8.22 -9.27
N THR A 28 10.53 7.05 -8.63
CA THR A 28 10.66 5.78 -9.35
C THR A 28 9.31 5.28 -9.84
N TRP A 29 9.29 4.66 -11.01
CA TRP A 29 8.09 4.01 -11.55
C TRP A 29 7.60 2.88 -10.64
N HIS A 30 6.35 2.98 -10.18
CA HIS A 30 5.71 1.95 -9.36
C HIS A 30 4.74 1.11 -10.20
N ARG A 31 5.06 -0.17 -10.37
CA ARG A 31 4.28 -1.10 -11.22
C ARG A 31 2.82 -1.25 -10.82
N SER A 32 2.50 -1.16 -9.53
CA SER A 32 1.13 -1.34 -9.01
C SER A 32 0.21 -0.19 -9.39
N ILE A 33 0.69 1.05 -9.33
CA ILE A 33 -0.07 2.26 -9.68
C ILE A 33 0.16 2.72 -11.12
N GLN A 34 1.15 2.15 -11.81
CA GLN A 34 1.56 2.48 -13.17
C GLN A 34 1.92 3.97 -13.36
N MET A 35 2.57 4.56 -12.37
CA MET A 35 3.15 5.92 -12.43
C MET A 35 4.17 6.10 -11.29
N THR A 36 4.79 7.28 -11.21
CA THR A 36 5.61 7.65 -10.04
C THR A 36 4.71 8.17 -8.93
N PRO A 37 4.99 7.88 -7.65
CA PRO A 37 4.18 8.41 -6.54
C PRO A 37 4.07 9.95 -6.54
N ALA A 38 5.14 10.66 -6.93
CA ALA A 38 5.14 12.13 -7.02
C ALA A 38 4.20 12.68 -8.11
N SER A 39 3.83 11.88 -9.10
CA SER A 39 2.91 12.29 -10.18
C SER A 39 1.44 12.07 -9.84
N VAL A 40 1.12 11.53 -8.66
CA VAL A 40 -0.26 11.29 -8.24
C VAL A 40 -0.91 12.62 -7.82
N THR A 41 -2.09 12.88 -8.35
CA THR A 41 -2.89 14.09 -8.11
C THR A 41 -4.35 13.69 -7.88
N GLU A 42 -5.18 14.60 -7.36
CA GLU A 42 -6.61 14.35 -7.17
C GLU A 42 -7.31 13.94 -8.49
N THR A 43 -6.87 14.51 -9.62
CA THR A 43 -7.44 14.23 -10.94
C THR A 43 -7.16 12.81 -11.43
N ASN A 44 -6.02 12.21 -11.05
CA ASN A 44 -5.65 10.85 -11.47
C ASN A 44 -5.89 9.78 -10.39
N GLN A 45 -6.41 10.18 -9.22
CA GLN A 45 -6.72 9.28 -8.11
C GLN A 45 -7.63 8.12 -8.52
N SER A 46 -8.61 8.36 -9.40
CA SER A 46 -9.51 7.31 -9.89
C SER A 46 -8.77 6.23 -10.68
N GLN A 47 -7.82 6.63 -11.54
CA GLN A 47 -6.99 5.71 -12.31
C GLN A 47 -6.06 4.91 -11.38
N VAL A 48 -5.45 5.56 -10.40
CA VAL A 48 -4.60 4.90 -9.39
C VAL A 48 -5.42 3.85 -8.61
N TRP A 49 -6.64 4.20 -8.22
CA TRP A 49 -7.56 3.28 -7.56
C TRP A 49 -7.89 2.06 -8.43
N GLU A 50 -8.25 2.31 -9.69
CA GLU A 50 -8.58 1.25 -10.64
C GLU A 50 -7.39 0.31 -10.88
N ASN A 51 -6.17 0.84 -10.98
CA ASN A 51 -4.96 0.04 -11.11
C ASN A 51 -4.72 -0.90 -9.91
N LEU A 52 -4.99 -0.41 -8.70
CA LEU A 52 -4.80 -1.19 -7.46
C LEU A 52 -5.91 -2.22 -7.21
N TYR A 53 -7.16 -1.85 -7.51
CA TYR A 53 -8.34 -2.58 -7.04
C TYR A 53 -9.32 -3.01 -8.14
N GLY A 54 -9.29 -2.39 -9.32
CA GLY A 54 -10.27 -2.61 -10.40
C GLY A 54 -10.30 -4.03 -10.95
N LYS A 55 -9.15 -4.72 -10.99
CA LYS A 55 -9.04 -6.09 -11.51
C LYS A 55 -9.50 -7.19 -10.54
N GLN A 56 -9.81 -6.86 -9.29
CA GLN A 56 -10.12 -7.89 -8.27
C GLN A 56 -11.53 -8.50 -8.40
N ASN A 57 -12.41 -7.92 -9.22
CA ASN A 57 -13.80 -8.38 -9.34
C ASN A 57 -13.95 -9.72 -10.10
N ASN A 58 -12.92 -10.19 -10.81
CA ASN A 58 -12.98 -11.42 -11.61
C ASN A 58 -12.31 -12.62 -10.95
N LYS A 59 -11.76 -12.48 -9.73
CA LYS A 59 -11.32 -13.65 -8.98
C LYS A 59 -12.56 -14.39 -8.51
N LYS A 60 -12.83 -15.57 -9.11
CA LYS A 60 -13.85 -16.49 -8.60
C LYS A 60 -13.59 -16.66 -7.11
N VAL A 61 -14.50 -16.16 -6.29
CA VAL A 61 -14.49 -16.45 -4.86
C VAL A 61 -14.83 -17.93 -4.78
N ASN A 62 -13.80 -18.76 -4.70
CA ASN A 62 -14.00 -20.18 -4.46
C ASN A 62 -14.74 -20.28 -3.13
N LYS A 63 -15.92 -20.90 -3.16
CA LYS A 63 -16.66 -21.17 -1.95
C LYS A 63 -15.74 -22.01 -1.05
N PRO A 64 -15.45 -21.56 0.18
CA PRO A 64 -14.67 -22.37 1.08
C PRO A 64 -15.43 -23.67 1.39
N ASN A 65 -14.75 -24.81 1.38
CA ASN A 65 -15.33 -26.13 1.65
C ASN A 65 -15.44 -26.42 3.16
N TYR A 66 -15.85 -25.43 3.97
CA TYR A 66 -16.03 -25.59 5.42
C TYR A 66 -17.50 -25.76 5.77
N ARG A 67 -17.78 -26.59 6.78
CA ARG A 67 -19.10 -26.78 7.39
C ARG A 67 -19.20 -25.97 8.68
N LEU A 68 -20.43 -25.76 9.14
CA LEU A 68 -20.67 -25.20 10.49
C LEU A 68 -20.04 -26.16 11.52
N ASN A 69 -19.24 -25.60 12.43
CA ASN A 69 -18.46 -26.31 13.48
C ASN A 69 -17.14 -26.96 13.04
N ASP A 70 -16.62 -26.66 11.85
CA ASP A 70 -15.26 -27.09 11.48
C ASP A 70 -14.18 -26.32 12.26
N THR A 71 -13.22 -27.04 12.85
CA THR A 71 -12.03 -26.44 13.45
C THR A 71 -11.06 -26.00 12.36
N VAL A 72 -10.96 -24.69 12.14
CA VAL A 72 -10.06 -24.10 11.14
C VAL A 72 -8.81 -23.50 11.78
N ARG A 73 -7.66 -23.64 11.13
CA ARG A 73 -6.41 -23.02 11.57
C ARG A 73 -6.39 -21.55 11.16
N ILE A 74 -6.39 -20.66 12.15
CA ILE A 74 -6.19 -19.23 11.94
C ILE A 74 -4.69 -18.95 12.10
N SER A 75 -4.08 -18.28 11.12
CA SER A 75 -2.68 -17.83 11.24
C SER A 75 -2.56 -16.82 12.37
N LYS A 76 -1.57 -16.99 13.27
CA LYS A 76 -1.37 -16.13 14.45
C LYS A 76 -1.34 -14.63 14.13
N GLU A 77 -0.83 -14.26 12.96
CA GLU A 77 -0.75 -12.89 12.46
C GLU A 77 -2.11 -12.21 12.21
N LYS A 78 -3.19 -12.99 11.99
CA LYS A 78 -4.52 -12.46 11.65
C LYS A 78 -5.38 -12.07 12.86
N LEU A 79 -4.94 -12.36 14.08
CA LEU A 79 -5.68 -12.01 15.30
C LEU A 79 -5.60 -10.52 15.64
N LEU A 80 -4.56 -9.81 15.18
CA LEU A 80 -4.27 -8.44 15.61
C LEU A 80 -4.84 -7.33 14.71
N LEU A 81 -5.42 -7.66 13.55
CA LEU A 81 -5.93 -6.67 12.60
C LEU A 81 -7.19 -7.20 11.91
N LYS A 82 -8.34 -7.05 12.56
CA LYS A 82 -9.62 -7.09 11.86
C LYS A 82 -9.93 -5.66 11.41
N LYS A 83 -9.70 -5.40 10.13
CA LYS A 83 -10.10 -4.16 9.48
C LYS A 83 -11.57 -4.30 9.07
N ASP A 84 -12.42 -3.44 9.61
CA ASP A 84 -13.81 -3.28 9.18
C ASP A 84 -13.78 -2.67 7.77
N THR A 85 -13.74 -3.52 6.75
CA THR A 85 -13.77 -3.05 5.36
C THR A 85 -15.22 -2.83 4.94
N SER A 86 -15.84 -1.75 5.39
CA SER A 86 -16.86 -1.11 4.54
C SER A 86 -16.16 -0.83 3.21
N ARG A 87 -16.76 -1.21 2.07
CA ARG A 87 -16.22 -0.85 0.74
C ARG A 87 -16.03 0.66 0.71
N ILE A 88 -14.79 1.09 0.82
CA ILE A 88 -14.42 2.49 0.77
C ILE A 88 -14.50 2.87 -0.71
N GLY A 89 -15.38 3.80 -1.08
CA GLY A 89 -15.48 4.31 -2.46
C GLY A 89 -14.27 5.19 -2.82
N PRO A 90 -14.07 5.54 -4.10
CA PRO A 90 -12.94 6.36 -4.57
C PRO A 90 -12.79 7.68 -3.79
N GLU A 91 -13.92 8.28 -3.35
CA GLU A 91 -13.96 9.49 -2.53
C GLU A 91 -13.24 9.37 -1.18
N LYS A 92 -13.12 8.16 -0.64
CA LYS A 92 -12.51 7.89 0.67
C LYS A 92 -11.13 7.22 0.57
N TYR A 93 -10.50 7.13 -0.61
CA TYR A 93 -9.08 6.70 -0.74
C TYR A 93 -8.05 7.78 -0.38
N SER A 94 -8.56 8.93 0.05
CA SER A 94 -7.81 10.00 0.68
C SER A 94 -6.84 9.56 1.82
N PRO A 95 -7.00 8.45 2.58
CA PRO A 95 -6.02 8.08 3.60
C PRO A 95 -4.65 7.69 3.07
N PHE A 96 -4.53 7.09 1.87
CA PHE A 96 -3.23 6.72 1.30
C PHE A 96 -2.55 7.92 0.64
N ILE A 97 -3.34 8.80 0.00
CA ILE A 97 -2.88 10.10 -0.52
C ILE A 97 -2.49 11.01 0.65
N LYS A 98 -3.31 11.12 1.71
CA LYS A 98 -2.97 11.80 2.97
C LYS A 98 -1.83 11.15 3.74
N LEU A 99 -1.59 9.84 3.59
CA LEU A 99 -0.38 9.22 4.13
C LEU A 99 0.85 9.64 3.33
N LEU A 100 0.75 9.73 2.01
CA LEU A 100 1.84 10.18 1.14
C LEU A 100 2.10 11.68 1.26
N GLU A 101 1.06 12.51 1.33
CA GLU A 101 1.10 13.94 1.67
C GLU A 101 1.56 14.16 3.11
N GLY A 102 1.12 13.32 4.06
CA GLY A 102 1.57 13.34 5.45
C GLY A 102 3.04 12.95 5.60
N ILE A 103 3.53 11.99 4.81
CA ILE A 103 4.96 11.67 4.71
C ILE A 103 5.73 12.81 4.03
N GLN A 104 5.12 13.51 3.07
CA GLN A 104 5.69 14.70 2.43
C GLN A 104 5.75 15.92 3.38
N LEU A 105 4.82 16.03 4.35
CA LEU A 105 4.75 17.10 5.36
C LEU A 105 5.73 16.91 6.53
N PHE A 106 6.28 15.71 6.75
CA PHE A 106 7.31 15.46 7.76
C PHE A 106 8.74 15.84 7.31
N ILE A 107 8.88 16.48 6.14
CA ILE A 107 10.16 16.85 5.50
C ILE A 107 10.34 18.39 5.39
N ASN A 108 9.43 19.20 5.96
CA ASN A 108 9.64 20.64 6.14
C ASN A 108 9.73 21.04 7.61
#